data_AF-A0A0M2P0R0-F1
#
_entry.id   AF-A0A0M2P0R0-F1
#
_cell.length_a   1.000
_cell.length_b   1.000
_cell.length_c   1.000
_cell.angle_alpha   90.00
_cell.angle_beta   90.00
_cell.angle_gamma   90.00
#
_symmetry.space_group_name_H-M   'P 1'
#
loop_
_entity.id
_entity.type
_entity.pdbx_description
1 polymer ?
#
loop_
_entity_poly.entity_id
_entity_poly.type
_entity_poly.pdbx_seq_one_letter_code
_entity_poly.pdbx_strand_id
1 'polypeptide(L)'
;MENRDIIKTEKSNAPWNIFLRRFSFYALAAQYFVVQFVVSLFLIWLPTYLTEQYNVKLTDPDMAWAAGAPWIAMFLLILCGGAISDKLLQNGKSRFVARASIAIIGFVVFCISLFMSIQTNNLVANVLWLSLCLGGIGIATGMSWAAATDLGRNFSGSVSGWMNLWGNIGALLSPLLAGMMVDIVGWTVTLELVIILVVFAIIMWFFVKPDQPLIIEKEEL
;
A
#
# COMPACT_ATOMS: atom_id res chain seq x y z
N MET A 1 -10.61 -1.17 30.45
CA MET A 1 -10.29 -0.02 29.58
C MET A 1 -8.91 0.57 29.94
N GLU A 2 -7.94 -0.29 30.25
CA GLU A 2 -6.74 0.11 31.04
C GLU A 2 -5.43 0.10 30.21
N ASN A 3 -5.51 -0.23 28.92
CA ASN A 3 -4.37 -0.27 27.98
C ASN A 3 -4.50 0.78 26.87
N ARG A 4 -4.87 2.01 27.22
CA ARG A 4 -4.70 3.14 26.29
C ARG A 4 -3.73 4.08 26.94
N ASP A 5 -2.56 4.22 26.34
CA ASP A 5 -1.60 5.29 26.61
C ASP A 5 -2.24 6.63 26.21
N ILE A 6 -3.19 7.13 27.00
CA ILE A 6 -3.79 8.44 26.79
C ILE A 6 -2.86 9.45 27.46
N ILE A 7 -1.83 9.84 26.72
CA ILE A 7 -0.87 10.86 27.14
C ILE A 7 -1.58 12.22 27.08
N LYS A 8 -1.64 12.93 28.21
CA LYS A 8 -2.06 14.34 28.26
C LYS A 8 -0.99 15.18 27.58
N THR A 9 -1.15 15.44 26.29
CA THR A 9 -0.38 16.49 25.62
C THR A 9 -1.12 17.82 25.73
N GLU A 10 -0.47 18.82 26.34
CA GLU A 10 -0.73 20.23 25.98
C GLU A 10 -0.72 20.36 24.45
N LYS A 11 -1.46 21.31 23.89
CA LYS A 11 -1.46 21.61 22.44
C LYS A 11 -0.04 21.99 21.99
N SER A 12 0.81 20.99 21.75
CA SER A 12 2.12 21.13 21.18
C SER A 12 1.98 21.04 19.68
N ASN A 13 2.53 22.02 18.97
CA ASN A 13 2.63 21.94 17.52
C ASN A 13 3.55 20.78 17.12
N ALA A 14 3.29 20.19 15.96
CA ALA A 14 4.12 19.12 15.40
C ALA A 14 5.56 19.62 15.16
N PRO A 15 6.60 18.94 15.71
CA PRO A 15 7.98 19.36 15.56
C PRO A 15 8.54 18.94 14.20
N TRP A 16 8.11 19.60 13.12
CA TRP A 16 8.45 19.28 11.73
C TRP A 16 9.95 19.17 11.46
N ASN A 17 10.79 19.99 12.11
CA ASN A 17 12.25 19.91 11.97
C ASN A 17 12.82 18.54 12.40
N ILE A 18 12.19 17.86 13.37
CA ILE A 18 12.60 16.52 13.80
C ILE A 18 12.16 15.47 12.77
N PHE A 19 10.92 15.57 12.27
CA PHE A 19 10.38 14.66 11.27
C PHE A 19 11.19 14.69 9.97
N LEU A 20 11.48 15.88 9.47
CA LEU A 20 12.20 16.09 8.21
C LEU A 20 13.68 15.69 8.27
N ARG A 21 14.24 15.44 9.46
CA ARG A 21 15.59 14.89 9.63
C ARG A 21 15.65 13.37 9.63
N ARG A 22 14.51 12.69 9.78
CA ARG A 22 14.45 11.22 9.87
C ARG A 22 14.14 10.63 8.51
N PHE A 23 15.03 9.77 8.02
CA PHE A 23 14.82 9.08 6.75
C PHE A 23 13.55 8.21 6.75
N SER A 24 13.18 7.64 7.91
CA SER A 24 11.94 6.85 8.10
C SER A 24 10.67 7.61 7.69
N PHE A 25 10.66 8.94 7.86
CA PHE A 25 9.54 9.81 7.50
C PHE A 25 9.35 9.89 5.98
N TYR A 26 10.45 9.98 5.23
CA TYR A 26 10.42 9.96 3.77
C TYR A 26 10.20 8.55 3.22
N ALA A 27 10.78 7.52 3.84
CA ALA A 27 10.56 6.13 3.45
C ALA A 27 9.07 5.75 3.54
N LEU A 28 8.38 6.18 4.61
CA LEU A 28 6.95 5.97 4.79
C LEU A 28 6.12 6.65 3.68
N ALA A 29 6.48 7.88 3.31
CA ALA A 29 5.82 8.61 2.23
C ALA A 29 6.11 7.99 0.85
N ALA A 30 7.35 7.61 0.58
CA ALA A 30 7.79 7.05 -0.70
C ALA A 30 7.13 5.69 -0.98
N GLN A 31 7.05 4.79 0.02
CA GLN A 31 6.35 3.52 -0.17
C GLN A 31 4.84 3.74 -0.36
N TYR A 32 4.23 4.69 0.36
CA TYR A 32 2.78 4.93 0.27
C TYR A 32 2.40 5.63 -1.05
N PHE A 33 3.30 6.45 -1.59
CA PHE A 33 3.20 6.97 -2.95
C PHE A 33 3.03 5.81 -3.95
N VAL A 34 3.87 4.78 -3.87
CA VAL A 34 3.79 3.62 -4.78
C VAL A 34 2.50 2.83 -4.55
N VAL A 35 2.13 2.60 -3.29
CA VAL A 35 0.86 1.91 -2.97
C VAL A 35 -0.32 2.61 -3.64
N GLN A 36 -0.44 3.94 -3.47
CA GLN A 36 -1.55 4.68 -4.06
C GLN A 36 -1.43 4.88 -5.56
N PHE A 37 -0.22 4.94 -6.09
CA PHE A 37 0.01 4.90 -7.53
C PHE A 37 -0.60 3.62 -8.12
N VAL A 38 -0.27 2.47 -7.55
CA VAL A 38 -0.75 1.16 -8.02
C VAL A 38 -2.27 1.03 -7.85
N VAL A 39 -2.80 1.35 -6.67
CA VAL A 39 -4.24 1.25 -6.40
C VAL A 39 -5.03 2.14 -7.35
N SER A 40 -4.58 3.38 -7.59
CA SER A 40 -5.24 4.29 -8.54
C SER A 40 -5.11 3.83 -10.00
N LEU A 41 -4.00 3.18 -10.36
CA LEU A 41 -3.81 2.60 -11.69
C LEU A 41 -4.90 1.57 -11.95
N PHE A 42 -4.98 0.56 -11.09
CA PHE A 42 -5.98 -0.49 -11.23
C PHE A 42 -7.41 0.05 -11.06
N LEU A 43 -7.65 1.07 -10.24
CA LEU A 43 -8.99 1.65 -10.11
C LEU A 43 -9.51 2.21 -11.42
N ILE A 44 -8.66 2.90 -12.18
CA ILE A 44 -9.06 3.60 -13.39
C ILE A 44 -8.93 2.72 -14.63
N TRP A 45 -7.86 1.94 -14.71
CA TRP A 45 -7.46 1.26 -15.93
C TRP A 45 -7.80 -0.23 -15.94
N LEU A 46 -8.19 -0.85 -14.82
CA LEU A 46 -8.53 -2.28 -14.79
C LEU A 46 -9.66 -2.66 -15.76
N PRO A 47 -10.80 -1.95 -15.82
CA PRO A 47 -11.87 -2.30 -16.77
C PRO A 47 -11.41 -2.19 -18.23
N THR A 48 -10.62 -1.15 -18.54
CA THR A 48 -10.04 -0.95 -19.87
C THR A 48 -9.05 -2.06 -20.22
N TYR A 49 -8.16 -2.42 -19.29
CA TYR A 49 -7.24 -3.55 -19.44
C TYR A 49 -7.99 -4.85 -19.76
N LEU A 50 -9.05 -5.17 -19.01
CA LEU A 50 -9.86 -6.37 -19.25
C LEU A 50 -10.58 -6.33 -20.60
N THR A 51 -11.05 -5.14 -21.00
CA THR A 51 -11.69 -4.93 -22.30
C THR A 51 -10.72 -5.15 -23.45
N GLU A 52 -9.53 -4.54 -23.39
CA GLU A 52 -8.55 -4.58 -24.47
C GLU A 52 -7.83 -5.93 -24.57
N GLN A 53 -7.50 -6.57 -23.45
CA GLN A 53 -6.77 -7.83 -23.45
C GLN A 53 -7.67 -9.06 -23.63
N TYR A 54 -8.88 -9.04 -23.06
CA TYR A 54 -9.77 -10.20 -23.04
C TYR A 54 -11.07 -10.00 -23.83
N ASN A 55 -11.23 -8.86 -24.51
CA ASN A 55 -12.43 -8.52 -25.29
C ASN A 55 -13.74 -8.59 -24.49
N VAL A 56 -13.67 -8.42 -23.17
CA VAL A 56 -14.85 -8.36 -22.30
C VAL A 56 -15.51 -7.00 -22.51
N LYS A 57 -16.74 -6.95 -23.01
CA LYS A 57 -17.40 -5.67 -23.24
C LYS A 57 -17.74 -5.03 -21.90
N LEU A 58 -17.62 -3.71 -21.82
CA LEU A 58 -18.00 -2.94 -20.61
C LEU A 58 -19.48 -3.12 -20.23
N THR A 59 -20.34 -3.45 -21.19
CA THR A 59 -21.77 -3.70 -20.99
C THR A 59 -22.09 -5.14 -20.61
N ASP A 60 -21.13 -6.07 -20.71
CA ASP A 60 -21.38 -7.45 -20.33
C ASP A 60 -21.52 -7.59 -18.81
N PRO A 61 -22.44 -8.44 -18.32
CA PRO A 61 -22.51 -8.81 -16.91
C PRO A 61 -21.18 -9.32 -16.38
N ASP A 62 -20.35 -9.89 -17.27
CA ASP A 62 -19.06 -10.44 -16.93
C ASP A 62 -18.03 -9.41 -16.49
N MET A 63 -18.16 -8.15 -16.95
CA MET A 63 -17.26 -7.07 -16.53
C MET A 63 -17.39 -6.75 -15.04
N ALA A 64 -18.63 -6.79 -14.51
CA ALA A 64 -18.88 -6.42 -13.11
C ALA A 64 -18.20 -7.38 -12.13
N TRP A 65 -18.24 -8.69 -12.40
CA TRP A 65 -17.53 -9.66 -11.55
C TRP A 65 -16.03 -9.60 -11.78
N ALA A 66 -15.57 -9.47 -13.03
CA ALA A 66 -14.14 -9.52 -13.35
C ALA A 66 -13.38 -8.31 -12.79
N ALA A 67 -13.96 -7.12 -12.90
CA ALA A 67 -13.38 -5.90 -12.33
C ALA A 67 -13.66 -5.78 -10.82
N GLY A 68 -14.79 -6.29 -10.32
CA GLY A 68 -15.18 -6.17 -8.92
C GLY A 68 -14.52 -7.17 -7.96
N ALA A 69 -14.29 -8.41 -8.39
CA ALA A 69 -13.71 -9.46 -7.56
C ALA A 69 -12.34 -9.08 -6.95
N PRO A 70 -11.41 -8.43 -7.69
CA PRO A 70 -10.15 -8.00 -7.11
C PRO A 70 -10.28 -6.99 -5.96
N TRP A 71 -11.27 -6.09 -6.00
CA TRP A 71 -11.53 -5.13 -4.93
C TRP A 71 -12.11 -5.79 -3.68
N ILE A 72 -12.99 -6.78 -3.87
CA ILE A 72 -13.53 -7.57 -2.75
C ILE A 72 -12.41 -8.37 -2.09
N ALA A 73 -11.55 -9.00 -2.89
CA ALA A 73 -10.39 -9.72 -2.39
C ALA A 73 -9.44 -8.80 -1.62
N MET A 74 -9.16 -7.61 -2.16
CA MET A 74 -8.39 -6.57 -1.47
C MET A 74 -8.99 -6.22 -0.10
N PHE A 75 -10.28 -5.94 -0.05
CA PHE A 75 -10.98 -5.63 1.20
C PHE A 75 -10.82 -6.75 2.25
N LEU A 76 -11.09 -8.00 1.87
CA LEU A 76 -10.99 -9.15 2.78
C LEU A 76 -9.56 -9.36 3.27
N LEU A 77 -8.58 -9.27 2.37
CA LEU A 77 -7.18 -9.49 2.71
C LEU A 77 -6.60 -8.36 3.57
N ILE A 78 -7.06 -7.12 3.42
CA ILE A 78 -6.74 -6.02 4.35
C ILE A 78 -7.16 -6.37 5.77
N LEU A 79 -8.40 -6.84 5.95
CA LEU A 79 -8.92 -7.20 7.27
C LEU A 79 -8.12 -8.37 7.88
N CYS A 80 -7.84 -9.40 7.08
CA CYS A 80 -7.02 -10.53 7.51
C CYS A 80 -5.59 -10.09 7.87
N GLY A 81 -4.96 -9.26 7.04
CA GLY A 81 -3.63 -8.72 7.28
C GLY A 81 -3.55 -7.89 8.57
N GLY A 82 -4.56 -7.05 8.81
CA GLY A 82 -4.72 -6.31 10.07
C GLY A 82 -4.82 -7.23 11.29
N ALA A 83 -5.71 -8.23 11.23
CA ALA A 83 -5.88 -9.20 12.32
C ALA A 83 -4.61 -10.02 12.62
N ILE A 84 -3.89 -10.44 11.58
CA ILE A 84 -2.59 -11.14 11.72
C ILE A 84 -1.56 -10.21 12.36
N SER A 85 -1.52 -8.95 11.91
CA SER A 85 -0.63 -7.93 12.44
C SER A 85 -0.85 -7.69 13.94
N ASP A 86 -2.10 -7.52 14.33
CA ASP A 86 -2.46 -7.27 15.73
C ASP A 86 -2.20 -8.50 16.60
N LYS A 87 -2.41 -9.70 16.08
CA LYS A 87 -2.07 -10.96 16.78
C LYS A 87 -0.55 -11.09 16.99
N LEU A 88 0.27 -10.67 16.03
CA LEU A 88 1.72 -10.67 16.19
C LEU A 88 2.17 -9.69 17.28
N LEU A 89 1.56 -8.51 17.36
CA LEU A 89 1.81 -7.55 18.44
C LEU A 89 1.40 -8.11 19.81
N GLN A 90 0.23 -8.74 19.91
CA GLN A 90 -0.24 -9.38 21.15
C GLN A 90 0.70 -10.51 21.61
N ASN A 91 1.35 -11.19 20.68
CA ASN A 91 2.36 -12.21 20.96
C ASN A 91 3.75 -11.63 21.30
N GLY A 92 3.87 -10.31 21.51
CA GLY A 92 5.11 -9.64 21.89
C GLY A 92 6.14 -9.50 20.78
N LYS A 93 5.74 -9.64 19.50
CA LYS A 93 6.65 -9.36 18.36
C LYS A 93 6.84 -7.85 18.20
N SER A 94 7.96 -7.44 17.61
CA SER A 94 8.22 -6.02 17.32
C SER A 94 7.24 -5.45 16.31
N ARG A 95 7.03 -4.13 16.31
CA ARG A 95 6.22 -3.42 15.32
C ARG A 95 6.81 -3.57 13.93
N PHE A 96 8.12 -3.70 13.77
CA PHE A 96 8.71 -4.01 12.46
C PHE A 96 8.21 -5.37 11.95
N VAL A 97 8.24 -6.42 12.77
CA VAL A 97 7.76 -7.75 12.36
C VAL A 97 6.25 -7.73 12.11
N ALA A 98 5.49 -7.05 12.96
CA ALA A 98 4.04 -7.00 12.82
C ALA A 98 3.57 -6.13 11.66
N ARG A 99 4.29 -5.07 11.28
CA ARG A 99 3.86 -4.13 10.23
C ARG A 99 4.70 -4.29 8.95
N ALA A 100 6.00 -4.11 9.04
CA ALA A 100 6.90 -4.06 7.88
C ALA A 100 7.02 -5.43 7.19
N SER A 101 7.22 -6.51 7.94
CA SER A 101 7.31 -7.84 7.32
C SER A 101 6.02 -8.25 6.60
N ILE A 102 4.85 -7.93 7.18
CA ILE A 102 3.56 -8.20 6.55
C ILE A 102 3.40 -7.37 5.27
N ALA A 103 3.76 -6.08 5.31
CA ALA A 103 3.72 -5.23 4.12
C ALA A 103 4.63 -5.76 3.01
N ILE A 104 5.87 -6.13 3.34
CA ILE A 104 6.85 -6.70 2.40
C ILE A 104 6.31 -7.99 1.77
N ILE A 105 5.75 -8.90 2.58
CA ILE A 105 5.11 -10.12 2.06
C ILE A 105 3.97 -9.75 1.10
N GLY A 106 3.13 -8.77 1.45
CA GLY A 106 2.07 -8.26 0.58
C GLY A 106 2.59 -7.77 -0.77
N PHE A 107 3.67 -6.98 -0.80
CA PHE A 107 4.28 -6.53 -2.05
C PHE A 107 4.95 -7.66 -2.84
N VAL A 108 5.54 -8.65 -2.17
CA VAL A 108 6.12 -9.82 -2.87
C VAL A 108 5.01 -10.63 -3.52
N VAL A 109 3.89 -10.86 -2.80
CA VAL A 109 2.69 -11.48 -3.37
C VAL A 109 2.17 -10.66 -4.54
N PHE A 110 2.15 -9.33 -4.44
CA PHE A 110 1.80 -8.45 -5.55
C PHE A 110 2.68 -8.69 -6.78
N CYS A 111 4.01 -8.66 -6.62
CA CYS A 111 4.95 -8.79 -7.74
C CYS A 111 4.80 -10.14 -8.45
N ILE A 112 4.74 -11.23 -7.67
CA ILE A 112 4.57 -12.58 -8.21
C ILE A 112 3.22 -12.71 -8.92
N SER A 113 2.15 -12.25 -8.29
CA SER A 113 0.79 -12.37 -8.85
C SER A 113 0.63 -11.53 -10.12
N LEU A 114 1.19 -10.32 -10.15
CA LEU A 114 1.17 -9.47 -11.34
C LEU A 114 1.97 -10.09 -12.49
N PHE A 115 3.14 -10.63 -12.21
CA PHE A 115 3.95 -11.35 -13.21
C PHE A 115 3.21 -12.58 -13.78
N MET A 116 2.47 -13.32 -12.95
CA MET A 116 1.64 -14.44 -13.41
C MET A 116 0.41 -13.97 -14.21
N SER A 117 -0.21 -12.85 -13.81
CA SER A 117 -1.31 -12.22 -14.53
C SER A 117 -0.91 -11.87 -15.96
N ILE A 118 0.26 -11.25 -16.16
CA ILE A 118 0.79 -10.83 -17.47
C ILE A 118 0.98 -12.03 -18.42
N GLN A 119 1.36 -13.20 -17.91
CA GLN A 119 1.59 -14.40 -18.72
C GLN A 119 0.31 -15.20 -19.01
N THR A 120 -0.81 -14.85 -18.39
CA THR A 120 -2.02 -15.65 -18.43
C THR A 120 -2.95 -15.19 -19.55
N ASN A 121 -3.30 -16.08 -20.48
CA ASN A 121 -4.26 -15.78 -21.57
C ASN A 121 -5.73 -16.10 -21.20
N ASN A 122 -5.98 -16.63 -20.01
CA ASN A 122 -7.33 -16.97 -19.54
C ASN A 122 -7.89 -15.89 -18.61
N LEU A 123 -9.07 -15.36 -18.93
CA LEU A 123 -9.71 -14.29 -18.16
C LEU A 123 -9.88 -14.63 -16.67
N VAL A 124 -10.45 -15.79 -16.36
CA VAL A 124 -10.74 -16.21 -14.97
C VAL A 124 -9.44 -16.33 -14.18
N ALA A 125 -8.43 -16.98 -14.75
CA ALA A 125 -7.13 -17.08 -14.12
C ALA A 125 -6.46 -15.71 -13.94
N ASN A 126 -6.58 -14.79 -14.91
CA ASN A 126 -6.07 -13.43 -14.78
C ASN A 126 -6.77 -12.69 -13.63
N VAL A 127 -8.10 -12.75 -13.54
CA VAL A 127 -8.86 -12.11 -12.44
C VAL A 127 -8.45 -12.67 -11.08
N LEU A 128 -8.17 -13.98 -10.96
CA LEU A 128 -7.65 -14.58 -9.73
C LEU A 128 -6.27 -14.01 -9.37
N TRP A 129 -5.36 -13.90 -10.33
CA TRP A 129 -4.05 -13.30 -10.12
C TRP A 129 -4.13 -11.82 -9.76
N LEU A 130 -5.01 -11.05 -10.43
CA LEU A 130 -5.25 -9.65 -10.11
C LEU A 130 -5.89 -9.47 -8.74
N SER A 131 -6.72 -10.43 -8.29
CA SER A 131 -7.29 -10.44 -6.95
C SER A 131 -6.22 -10.65 -5.88
N LEU A 132 -5.28 -11.57 -6.09
CA LEU A 132 -4.13 -11.74 -5.19
C LEU A 132 -3.19 -10.54 -5.23
N CYS A 133 -3.02 -9.94 -6.41
CA CYS A 133 -2.25 -8.73 -6.64
C CYS A 133 -2.80 -7.56 -5.81
N LEU A 134 -4.07 -7.19 -6.03
CA LEU A 134 -4.76 -6.15 -5.27
C LEU A 134 -4.90 -6.50 -3.77
N GLY A 135 -5.03 -7.78 -3.45
CA GLY A 135 -4.91 -8.31 -2.09
C GLY A 135 -3.61 -7.93 -1.40
N GLY A 136 -2.48 -8.24 -2.04
CA GLY A 136 -1.15 -7.98 -1.53
C GLY A 136 -0.86 -6.49 -1.34
N ILE A 137 -1.22 -5.65 -2.31
CA ILE A 137 -1.07 -4.20 -2.18
C ILE A 137 -1.99 -3.65 -1.08
N GLY A 138 -3.21 -4.18 -0.94
CA GLY A 138 -4.14 -3.79 0.11
C GLY A 138 -3.59 -4.04 1.51
N ILE A 139 -3.05 -5.23 1.75
CA ILE A 139 -2.37 -5.55 3.01
C ILE A 139 -1.29 -4.50 3.32
N ALA A 140 -0.46 -4.15 2.34
CA ALA A 140 0.56 -3.12 2.50
C ALA A 140 -0.02 -1.72 2.78
N THR A 141 -1.16 -1.35 2.18
CA THR A 141 -1.91 -0.14 2.51
C THR A 141 -2.27 -0.12 4.00
N GLY A 142 -2.88 -1.20 4.51
CA GLY A 142 -3.27 -1.30 5.92
C GLY A 142 -2.07 -1.17 6.86
N MET A 143 -0.97 -1.85 6.55
CA MET A 143 0.27 -1.76 7.33
C MET A 143 0.89 -0.36 7.29
N SER A 144 0.77 0.37 6.18
CA SER A 144 1.26 1.75 6.06
C SER A 144 0.58 2.69 7.05
N TRP A 145 -0.75 2.61 7.16
CA TRP A 145 -1.53 3.41 8.11
C TRP A 145 -1.21 3.06 9.57
N ALA A 146 -1.06 1.77 9.84
CA ALA A 146 -0.64 1.32 11.16
C ALA A 146 0.78 1.82 11.50
N ALA A 147 1.73 1.72 10.56
CA ALA A 147 3.08 2.24 10.72
C ALA A 147 3.12 3.76 10.90
N ALA A 148 2.31 4.53 10.14
CA ALA A 148 2.21 5.98 10.33
C ALA A 148 1.73 6.35 11.75
N THR A 149 0.80 5.56 12.28
CA THR A 149 0.32 5.70 13.66
C THR A 149 1.42 5.37 14.68
N ASP A 150 2.13 4.26 14.47
CA ASP A 150 3.24 3.82 15.32
C ASP A 150 4.42 4.82 15.32
N LEU A 151 4.80 5.37 14.16
CA LEU A 151 5.86 6.37 14.01
C LEU A 151 5.49 7.72 14.64
N GLY A 152 4.23 8.14 14.44
CA GLY A 152 3.76 9.47 14.82
C GLY A 152 3.31 9.59 16.28
N ARG A 153 2.81 8.51 16.90
CA ARG A 153 2.24 8.51 18.26
C ARG A 153 1.27 9.70 18.46
N ASN A 154 1.59 10.62 19.37
CA ASN A 154 0.82 11.84 19.66
C ASN A 154 0.65 12.77 18.44
N PHE A 155 1.52 12.65 17.43
CA PHE A 155 1.48 13.39 16.17
C PHE A 155 1.15 12.50 14.96
N SER A 156 0.50 11.36 15.19
CA SER A 156 0.04 10.42 14.14
C SER A 156 -0.80 11.10 13.05
N GLY A 157 -1.57 12.15 13.39
CA GLY A 157 -2.30 12.96 12.42
C GLY A 157 -1.38 13.68 11.42
N SER A 158 -0.29 14.29 11.88
CA SER A 158 0.67 14.99 11.01
C SER A 158 1.48 14.01 10.16
N VAL A 159 1.90 12.88 10.74
CA VAL A 159 2.67 11.85 10.02
C VAL A 159 1.80 11.17 8.96
N SER A 160 0.58 10.79 9.32
CA SER A 160 -0.39 10.23 8.36
C SER A 160 -0.76 11.25 7.28
N GLY A 161 -0.89 12.54 7.63
CA GLY A 161 -1.14 13.62 6.67
C GLY A 161 -0.02 13.76 5.64
N TRP A 162 1.24 13.74 6.07
CA TRP A 162 2.39 13.75 5.16
C TRP A 162 2.43 12.51 4.25
N MET A 163 2.25 11.33 4.83
CA MET A 163 2.15 10.08 4.07
C MET A 163 1.03 10.17 3.02
N ASN A 164 -0.16 10.64 3.43
CA ASN A 164 -1.33 10.73 2.57
C ASN A 164 -1.17 11.77 1.47
N LEU A 165 -0.50 12.90 1.72
CA LEU A 165 -0.15 13.88 0.70
C LEU A 165 0.60 13.23 -0.47
N TRP A 166 1.68 12.50 -0.17
CA TRP A 166 2.45 11.79 -1.18
C TRP A 166 1.66 10.65 -1.84
N GLY A 167 0.81 9.96 -1.08
CA GLY A 167 -0.14 9.00 -1.64
C GLY A 167 -1.06 9.60 -2.70
N ASN A 168 -1.64 10.78 -2.44
CA ASN A 168 -2.50 11.46 -3.41
C ASN A 168 -1.74 11.97 -4.63
N ILE A 169 -0.49 12.43 -4.46
CA ILE A 169 0.37 12.77 -5.61
C ILE A 169 0.59 11.53 -6.48
N GLY A 170 0.86 10.36 -5.87
CA GLY A 170 0.99 9.09 -6.59
C GLY A 170 -0.30 8.70 -7.33
N ALA A 171 -1.44 8.82 -6.66
CA ALA A 171 -2.75 8.55 -7.26
C ALA A 171 -3.09 9.50 -8.43
N LEU A 172 -2.72 10.78 -8.32
CA LEU A 172 -2.92 11.75 -9.38
C LEU A 172 -2.07 11.44 -10.63
N LEU A 173 -0.80 11.11 -10.42
CA LEU A 173 0.16 10.87 -11.51
C LEU A 173 -0.06 9.52 -12.19
N SER A 174 -0.56 8.54 -11.45
CA SER A 174 -0.68 7.16 -11.92
C SER A 174 -1.47 6.98 -13.21
N PRO A 175 -2.72 7.47 -13.32
CA PRO A 175 -3.52 7.27 -14.53
C PRO A 175 -2.94 7.99 -15.75
N LEU A 176 -2.34 9.16 -15.54
CA LEU A 176 -1.72 9.95 -16.60
C LEU A 176 -0.51 9.20 -17.18
N LEU A 177 0.38 8.74 -16.30
CA LEU A 177 1.57 8.00 -16.71
C LEU A 177 1.23 6.63 -17.29
N ALA A 178 0.25 5.93 -16.70
CA ALA A 178 -0.19 4.63 -17.20
C ALA A 178 -0.81 4.74 -18.60
N GLY A 179 -1.71 5.70 -18.84
CA GLY A 179 -2.30 5.91 -20.17
C GLY A 179 -1.24 6.18 -21.23
N MET A 180 -0.33 7.12 -20.96
CA MET A 180 0.77 7.43 -21.87
C MET A 180 1.69 6.21 -22.11
N MET A 181 2.00 5.43 -21.08
CA MET A 181 2.84 4.24 -21.25
C MET A 181 2.14 3.13 -22.02
N VAL A 182 0.87 2.86 -21.76
CA VAL A 182 0.10 1.86 -22.51
C VAL A 182 0.05 2.22 -23.99
N ASP A 183 -0.15 3.49 -24.34
CA ASP A 183 -0.19 3.94 -25.74
C ASP A 183 1.16 3.75 -26.46
N ILE A 184 2.29 3.90 -25.77
CA ILE A 184 3.63 3.86 -26.36
C ILE A 184 4.23 2.45 -26.36
N VAL A 185 4.11 1.74 -25.23
CA VAL A 185 4.81 0.46 -24.97
C VAL A 185 3.86 -0.72 -24.69
N GLY A 186 2.56 -0.48 -24.59
CA GLY A 186 1.55 -1.51 -24.34
C GLY A 186 1.41 -1.92 -22.87
N TRP A 187 0.38 -2.73 -22.59
CA TRP A 187 0.03 -3.18 -21.24
C TRP A 187 1.11 -4.01 -20.55
N THR A 188 1.70 -4.97 -21.25
CA THR A 188 2.69 -5.88 -20.68
C THR A 188 3.87 -5.11 -20.08
N VAL A 189 4.51 -4.25 -20.89
CA VAL A 189 5.67 -3.46 -20.43
C VAL A 189 5.26 -2.47 -19.33
N THR A 190 4.07 -1.85 -19.45
CA THR A 190 3.58 -0.93 -18.42
C THR A 190 3.41 -1.64 -17.06
N LEU A 191 2.83 -2.84 -17.05
CA LEU A 191 2.64 -3.61 -15.82
C LEU A 191 3.97 -4.15 -15.26
N GLU A 192 4.94 -4.49 -16.10
CA GLU A 192 6.30 -4.86 -15.67
C GLU A 192 7.02 -3.67 -14.99
N LEU A 193 6.87 -2.45 -15.51
CA LEU A 193 7.42 -1.25 -14.88
C LEU A 193 6.78 -0.99 -13.50
N VAL A 194 5.51 -1.33 -13.32
CA VAL A 194 4.84 -1.27 -12.01
C VAL A 194 5.48 -2.23 -11.01
N ILE A 195 5.91 -3.43 -11.44
CA ILE A 195 6.64 -4.36 -10.57
C ILE A 195 7.93 -3.71 -10.05
N ILE A 196 8.67 -3.01 -10.90
CA ILE A 196 9.90 -2.30 -10.50
C ILE A 196 9.61 -1.23 -9.44
N LEU A 197 8.53 -0.46 -9.62
CA LEU A 197 8.10 0.53 -8.62
C LEU A 197 7.75 -0.12 -7.28
N VAL A 198 7.10 -1.29 -7.30
CA VAL A 198 6.77 -2.03 -6.08
C VAL A 198 8.00 -2.63 -5.41
N VAL A 199 8.99 -3.08 -6.17
CA VAL A 199 10.29 -3.48 -5.62
C VAL A 199 10.97 -2.32 -4.91
N PHE A 200 10.90 -1.10 -5.45
CA PHE A 200 11.36 0.10 -4.76
C PHE A 200 10.59 0.33 -3.44
N ALA A 201 9.27 0.12 -3.41
CA ALA A 201 8.48 0.22 -2.18
C ALA A 201 8.91 -0.82 -1.13
N ILE A 202 9.21 -2.06 -1.53
CA ILE A 202 9.77 -3.10 -0.65
C ILE A 202 11.07 -2.61 0.00
N ILE A 203 11.97 -2.04 -0.79
CA ILE A 203 13.24 -1.50 -0.29
C ILE A 203 12.97 -0.39 0.73
N MET A 204 12.06 0.53 0.43
CA MET A 204 11.68 1.61 1.36
C MET A 204 11.12 1.09 2.68
N TRP A 205 10.39 -0.04 2.69
CA TRP A 205 9.83 -0.63 3.90
C TRP A 205 10.88 -1.06 4.93
N PHE A 206 12.07 -1.49 4.51
CA PHE A 206 13.17 -1.76 5.43
C PHE A 206 13.65 -0.52 6.19
N PHE A 207 13.40 0.68 5.64
CA PHE A 207 13.80 1.95 6.22
C PHE A 207 12.70 2.65 7.03
N VAL A 208 11.43 2.22 6.93
CA VAL A 208 10.32 2.78 7.70
C VAL A 208 10.51 2.60 9.21
N LYS A 209 11.07 1.45 9.64
CA LYS A 209 11.44 1.16 11.04
C LYS A 209 10.37 1.59 12.06
N PRO A 210 9.15 1.03 12.02
CA PRO A 210 8.05 1.43 12.91
C PRO A 210 8.29 1.14 14.41
N ASP A 211 9.36 0.41 14.74
CA ASP A 211 9.82 0.26 16.12
C ASP A 211 10.41 1.55 16.70
N GLN A 212 10.85 2.48 15.86
CA GLN A 212 11.53 3.71 16.26
C GLN A 212 10.62 4.92 16.03
N PRO A 213 9.90 5.40 17.06
CA PRO A 213 9.06 6.57 16.92
C PRO A 213 9.89 7.79 16.53
N LEU A 214 9.30 8.71 15.76
CA LEU A 214 10.00 9.90 15.28
C LEU A 214 10.39 10.87 16.42
N ILE A 215 9.61 10.84 17.50
CA ILE A 215 9.87 11.57 18.73
C ILE A 215 10.07 10.54 19.84
N ILE A 216 11.23 10.62 20.47
CA ILE A 216 11.51 9.90 21.71
C ILE A 216 11.05 10.85 22.81
N GLU A 217 9.97 10.51 23.51
CA GLU A 217 9.58 11.23 24.72
C GLU A 217 10.77 11.21 25.68
N LYS A 218 11.21 12.39 26.13
CA LYS A 218 12.06 12.45 27.32
C LYS A 218 11.15 12.04 28.46
N GLU A 219 11.42 10.89 29.07
CA GLU A 219 10.91 10.61 30.42
C GLU A 219 11.39 11.77 31.30
N GLU A 220 10.44 12.59 31.77
CA GLU A 220 10.68 13.50 32.88
C GLU A 220 10.94 12.62 34.11
N LEU A 221 12.23 12.39 34.40
CA LEU A 221 12.73 11.84 35.66
C LEU A 221 12.57 12.86 36.78
#